data_AF-A0A833VK38-F1
#
_entry.id   AF-A0A833VK38-F1
#
_cell.length_a   1.000
_cell.length_b   1.000
_cell.length_c   1.000
_cell.angle_alpha   90.00
_cell.angle_beta   90.00
_cell.angle_gamma   90.00
#
_symmetry.space_group_name_H-M   'P 1'
#
loop_
_entity.id
_entity.type
_entity.pdbx_description
1 polymer ?
#
loop_
_entity_poly.entity_id
_entity_poly.type
_entity_poly.pdbx_seq_one_letter_code
_entity_poly.pdbx_strand_id
1 'polypeptide(L)'
;MSVTGIQEEVEYASCDCCGLTEECTPAYISLVRSRYNGRWICGLCGEAVEEEITRSADLAISFEQALERHASFCRAVRSPPADHLINTVRNLLRKSRSAPASPRRKDDLDGPGGSSLRPLIAD
;
A
#
# COMPACT_ATOMS: atom_id res chain seq x y z
N MET A 1 28.88 37.20 -21.95
CA MET A 1 27.67 36.36 -21.85
C MET A 1 27.91 35.42 -20.68
N SER A 2 27.34 35.72 -19.52
CA SER A 2 27.40 34.83 -18.37
C SER A 2 25.97 34.61 -17.93
N VAL A 3 25.40 33.47 -18.30
CA VAL A 3 24.18 33.00 -17.68
C VAL A 3 24.59 32.53 -16.29
N THR A 4 24.48 33.42 -15.30
CA THR A 4 24.47 33.01 -13.90
C THR A 4 23.16 32.27 -13.72
N GLY A 5 23.22 30.94 -13.78
CA GLY A 5 22.06 30.10 -13.49
C GLY A 5 21.57 30.45 -12.09
N ILE A 6 20.30 30.80 -11.98
CA ILE A 6 19.63 30.93 -10.69
C ILE A 6 19.57 29.51 -10.14
N GLN A 7 20.54 29.13 -9.32
CA GLN A 7 20.45 27.87 -8.57
C GLN A 7 19.41 28.12 -7.48
N GLU A 8 18.19 27.67 -7.73
CA GLU A 8 17.14 27.71 -6.73
C GLU A 8 17.49 26.71 -5.63
N GLU A 9 17.56 27.18 -4.38
CA GLU A 9 17.86 26.34 -3.23
C GLU A 9 16.73 25.31 -3.05
N VAL A 10 17.09 24.04 -3.10
CA VAL A 10 16.16 22.91 -2.98
C VAL A 10 16.51 22.04 -1.77
N GLU A 11 15.49 21.54 -1.10
CA GLU A 11 15.53 20.60 0.00
C GLU A 11 14.65 19.39 -0.30
N TYR A 12 14.98 18.24 0.31
CA TYR A 12 14.15 17.05 0.24
C TYR A 12 13.21 17.00 1.46
N ALA A 13 11.91 16.95 1.21
CA ALA A 13 10.90 16.90 2.27
C ALA A 13 10.01 15.66 2.11
N SER A 14 9.90 14.85 3.18
CA SER A 14 9.08 13.63 3.22
C SER A 14 7.68 13.95 3.74
N CYS A 15 6.66 13.64 2.94
CA CYS A 15 5.25 13.84 3.29
C CYS A 15 4.85 13.09 4.58
N ASP A 16 4.19 13.79 5.50
CA ASP A 16 3.73 13.24 6.78
C ASP A 16 2.54 12.29 6.66
N CYS A 17 1.92 12.17 5.48
CA CYS A 17 0.82 11.24 5.20
C CYS A 17 1.33 9.92 4.60
N CYS A 18 1.99 10.00 3.45
CA CYS A 18 2.35 8.82 2.64
C CYS A 18 3.86 8.48 2.67
N GLY A 19 4.71 9.40 3.15
CA GLY A 19 6.16 9.22 3.15
C GLY A 19 6.84 9.44 1.80
N LEU A 20 6.11 9.94 0.78
CA LEU A 20 6.71 10.37 -0.48
C LEU A 20 7.67 11.54 -0.21
N THR A 21 8.89 11.45 -0.73
CA THR A 21 9.87 12.53 -0.64
C THR A 21 9.89 13.33 -1.93
N GLU A 22 9.84 14.66 -1.82
CA GLU A 22 9.84 15.59 -2.95
C GLU A 22 10.99 16.61 -2.81
N GLU A 23 11.50 17.08 -3.95
CA GLU A 23 12.43 18.22 -4.04
C GLU A 23 11.61 19.50 -4.03
N CYS A 24 11.87 20.39 -3.06
CA CYS A 24 11.06 21.57 -2.83
C CYS A 24 11.94 22.74 -2.37
N THR A 25 11.51 23.97 -2.67
CA THR A 25 12.19 25.14 -2.10
C THR A 25 11.82 25.31 -0.62
N PRO A 26 12.72 25.83 0.23
CA PRO A 26 12.43 26.09 1.63
C PRO A 26 11.19 27.00 1.84
N ALA A 27 10.99 27.95 0.92
CA ALA A 27 9.83 28.83 0.91
C ALA A 27 8.52 28.06 0.67
N TYR A 28 8.51 27.13 -0.29
CA TYR A 28 7.33 26.29 -0.55
C TYR A 28 7.04 25.35 0.62
N ILE A 29 8.08 24.74 1.22
CA ILE A 29 7.95 23.92 2.43
C ILE A 29 7.29 24.70 3.57
N SER A 30 7.74 25.94 3.80
CA SER A 30 7.20 26.81 4.85
C SER A 30 5.73 27.20 4.59
N LEU A 31 5.37 27.48 3.33
CA LEU A 31 4.00 27.77 2.93
C LEU A 31 3.06 26.59 3.16
N VAL A 32 3.48 25.38 2.77
CA VAL A 32 2.66 24.18 2.98
C VAL A 32 2.48 23.92 4.47
N ARG A 33 3.56 24.02 5.26
CA ARG A 33 3.46 23.85 6.72
C ARG A 33 2.53 24.85 7.38
N SER A 34 2.46 26.09 6.93
CA SER A 34 1.52 27.08 7.48
C SER A 34 0.06 26.74 7.16
N ARG A 35 -0.21 26.15 5.98
CA ARG A 35 -1.55 25.71 5.56
C ARG A 35 -2.02 24.43 6.27
N TYR A 36 -1.12 23.49 6.53
CA TYR A 36 -1.44 22.14 7.00
C TYR A 36 -1.06 21.87 8.46
N ASN A 37 -1.31 22.83 9.36
CA ASN A 37 -1.08 22.70 10.81
C ASN A 37 0.35 22.25 11.17
N GLY A 38 1.36 22.82 10.50
CA GLY A 38 2.78 22.52 10.70
C GLY A 38 3.27 21.28 9.95
N ARG A 39 2.38 20.52 9.29
CA ARG A 39 2.73 19.30 8.55
C ARG A 39 3.20 19.62 7.15
N TRP A 40 4.20 18.88 6.70
CA TRP A 40 4.56 18.88 5.28
C TRP A 40 3.78 17.77 4.58
N ILE A 41 3.03 18.12 3.53
CA ILE A 41 2.33 17.14 2.71
C ILE A 41 2.69 17.34 1.24
N CYS A 42 2.80 16.24 0.50
CA CYS A 42 3.07 16.30 -0.93
C CYS A 42 1.85 16.83 -1.69
N GLY A 43 2.08 17.32 -2.92
CA GLY A 43 1.01 17.89 -3.76
C GLY A 43 -0.19 16.96 -3.91
N LEU A 44 0.05 15.65 -4.13
CA LEU A 44 -1.01 14.65 -4.28
C LEU A 44 -1.85 14.44 -3.01
N CYS A 45 -1.24 14.49 -1.83
CA CYS A 45 -1.98 14.40 -0.57
C CYS A 45 -2.75 15.70 -0.30
N GLY A 46 -2.23 16.86 -0.73
CA GLY A 46 -2.94 18.14 -0.65
C GLY A 46 -4.23 18.12 -1.45
N GLU A 47 -4.16 17.75 -2.73
CA GLU A 47 -5.33 17.62 -3.59
C GLU A 47 -6.36 16.63 -3.02
N ALA A 48 -5.90 15.47 -2.51
CA ALA A 48 -6.80 14.48 -1.93
C ALA A 48 -7.50 14.96 -0.65
N VAL A 49 -6.85 15.80 0.17
CA VAL A 49 -7.49 16.40 1.35
C VAL A 49 -8.53 17.44 0.94
N GLU A 50 -8.24 18.26 -0.07
CA GLU A 50 -9.18 19.24 -0.61
C GLU A 50 -10.40 18.58 -1.29
N GLU A 51 -10.17 17.46 -1.98
CA GLU A 51 -11.23 16.62 -2.55
C GLU A 51 -12.10 16.01 -1.43
N GLU A 52 -11.51 15.52 -0.34
CA GLU A 52 -12.27 14.94 0.79
C GLU A 52 -13.19 15.98 1.44
N ILE A 53 -12.74 17.23 1.57
CA ILE A 53 -13.55 18.35 2.07
C ILE A 53 -14.70 18.65 1.10
N THR A 54 -14.39 18.74 -0.20
CA THR A 54 -15.37 19.04 -1.24
C THR A 54 -16.44 17.95 -1.34
N ARG A 55 -16.04 16.69 -1.30
CA ARG A 55 -16.95 15.52 -1.37
C ARG A 55 -17.81 15.37 -0.12
N SER A 56 -17.29 15.79 1.04
CA SER A 56 -17.97 15.72 2.33
C SER A 56 -18.63 17.05 2.73
N ALA A 57 -18.89 17.94 1.77
CA ALA A 57 -19.53 19.23 2.02
C ALA A 57 -20.87 19.07 2.78
N ASP A 58 -21.64 18.03 2.46
CA ASP A 58 -22.91 17.70 3.13
C ASP A 58 -22.73 17.26 4.59
N LEU A 59 -21.56 16.72 4.95
CA LEU A 59 -21.22 16.27 6.30
C LEU A 59 -20.52 17.35 7.13
N ALA A 60 -20.22 18.51 6.53
CA ALA A 60 -19.56 19.66 7.16
C ALA A 60 -18.30 19.26 7.96
N ILE A 61 -17.45 18.41 7.38
CA ILE A 61 -16.21 18.00 8.05
C ILE A 61 -15.21 19.16 8.06
N SER A 62 -14.47 19.32 9.16
CA SER A 62 -13.40 20.31 9.21
C SER A 62 -12.20 19.89 8.35
N PHE A 63 -11.39 20.86 7.92
CA PHE A 63 -10.13 20.61 7.24
C PHE A 63 -9.22 19.66 8.04
N GLU A 64 -9.13 19.83 9.35
CA GLU A 64 -8.34 18.96 10.23
C GLU A 64 -8.88 17.52 10.23
N GLN A 65 -10.21 17.35 10.24
CA GLN A 65 -10.81 16.01 10.16
C GLN A 65 -10.55 15.35 8.80
N ALA A 66 -10.62 16.10 7.70
CA ALA A 66 -10.29 15.59 6.36
C ALA A 66 -8.82 15.16 6.30
N LEU A 67 -7.92 16.00 6.81
CA LEU A 67 -6.48 15.73 6.87
C LEU A 67 -6.16 14.48 7.71
N GLU A 68 -6.80 14.31 8.88
CA GLU A 68 -6.56 13.15 9.74
C GLU A 68 -7.11 11.85 9.14
N ARG A 69 -8.28 11.90 8.49
CA ARG A 69 -8.83 10.77 7.74
C ARG A 69 -7.89 10.33 6.62
N HIS A 70 -7.43 11.29 5.81
CA HIS A 70 -6.50 11.00 4.72
C HIS A 70 -5.16 10.45 5.24
N ALA A 71 -4.57 11.06 6.27
CA ALA A 71 -3.33 10.58 6.86
C ALA A 71 -3.46 9.17 7.44
N SER A 72 -4.58 8.85 8.08
CA SER A 72 -4.88 7.51 8.58
C SER A 72 -5.00 6.49 7.44
N PHE A 73 -5.68 6.84 6.36
CA PHE A 73 -5.77 6.01 5.16
C PHE A 73 -4.38 5.74 4.57
N CYS A 74 -3.57 6.79 4.35
CA CYS A 74 -2.21 6.64 3.83
C CYS A 74 -1.36 5.71 4.69
N ARG A 75 -1.39 5.87 6.01
CA ARG A 75 -0.66 4.98 6.93
C ARG A 75 -1.11 3.52 6.83
N ALA A 76 -2.40 3.27 6.60
CA ALA A 76 -2.93 1.93 6.47
C ALA A 76 -2.56 1.25 5.13
N VAL A 77 -2.47 2.02 4.04
CA VAL A 77 -2.15 1.49 2.70
C VAL A 77 -0.66 1.50 2.38
N ARG A 78 0.18 2.13 3.22
CA ARG A 78 1.63 2.09 3.05
C ARG A 78 2.09 0.64 3.00
N SER A 79 2.93 0.33 2.02
CA SER A 79 3.53 -0.98 1.86
C SER A 79 4.10 -1.44 3.20
N PRO A 80 3.81 -2.69 3.62
CA PRO A 80 4.35 -3.19 4.88
C PRO A 80 5.88 -3.13 4.82
N PRO A 81 6.55 -3.00 5.99
CA PRO A 81 8.01 -2.94 6.04
C PRO A 81 8.64 -4.03 5.18
N ALA A 82 9.76 -3.73 4.53
CA ALA A 82 10.43 -4.66 3.60
C ALA A 82 10.64 -6.05 4.23
N ASP A 83 10.97 -6.10 5.53
CA ASP A 83 11.15 -7.35 6.28
C ASP A 83 9.89 -8.21 6.34
N HIS A 84 8.70 -7.61 6.43
CA HIS A 84 7.44 -8.33 6.39
C HIS A 84 7.24 -8.98 5.02
N LEU A 85 7.50 -8.24 3.93
CA LEU A 85 7.43 -8.78 2.57
C LEU A 85 8.45 -9.89 2.37
N ILE A 86 9.71 -9.68 2.78
CA ILE A 86 10.78 -10.67 2.71
C ILE A 86 10.40 -11.93 3.49
N ASN A 87 9.88 -11.79 4.71
CA ASN A 87 9.43 -12.92 5.52
C ASN A 87 8.24 -13.66 4.90
N THR A 88 7.29 -12.93 4.33
CA THR A 88 6.13 -13.50 3.64
C THR A 88 6.58 -14.33 2.43
N VAL A 89 7.45 -13.76 1.58
CA VAL A 89 8.03 -14.46 0.42
C VAL A 89 8.86 -15.66 0.87
N ARG A 90 9.71 -15.51 1.90
CA ARG A 90 10.50 -16.61 2.46
C ARG A 90 9.63 -17.74 2.98
N ASN A 91 8.52 -17.43 3.65
CA ASN A 91 7.57 -18.42 4.14
C ASN A 91 6.85 -19.13 2.98
N LEU A 92 6.44 -18.39 1.94
CA LEU A 92 5.89 -18.99 0.72
C LEU A 92 6.88 -19.98 0.08
N LEU A 93 8.15 -19.59 -0.06
CA LEU A 93 9.20 -20.43 -0.64
C LEU A 93 9.53 -21.66 0.21
N ARG A 94 9.43 -21.56 1.55
CA ARG A 94 9.59 -22.72 2.45
C ARG A 94 8.40 -23.68 2.34
N LYS A 95 7.18 -23.13 2.29
CA LYS A 95 5.92 -23.89 2.23
C LYS A 95 5.78 -24.61 0.88
N SER A 96 6.22 -23.99 -0.22
CA SER A 96 6.22 -24.61 -1.54
C SER A 96 7.19 -25.80 -1.65
N ARG A 97 8.29 -25.78 -0.90
CA ARG A 97 9.23 -26.92 -0.82
C ARG A 97 8.75 -28.06 0.06
N SER A 98 7.79 -27.81 0.95
CA SER A 98 7.24 -28.80 1.88
C SER A 98 5.89 -29.37 1.45
N ALA A 99 5.38 -29.03 0.26
CA ALA A 99 4.26 -29.73 -0.32
C ALA A 99 4.68 -31.19 -0.60
N PRO A 100 3.93 -32.21 -0.14
CA PRO A 100 4.23 -33.59 -0.51
C PRO A 100 4.20 -33.68 -2.04
N ALA A 101 5.21 -34.33 -2.62
CA ALA A 101 5.22 -34.62 -4.04
C ALA A 101 3.85 -35.18 -4.43
N SER A 102 3.22 -34.58 -5.45
CA SER A 102 1.98 -35.06 -6.05
C SER A 102 2.00 -36.60 -6.11
N PRO A 103 0.95 -37.31 -5.67
CA PRO A 103 0.92 -38.76 -5.77
C PRO A 103 1.13 -39.11 -7.24
N ARG A 104 2.30 -39.66 -7.57
CA ARG A 104 2.52 -40.25 -8.89
C ARG A 104 1.40 -41.29 -9.04
N ARG A 105 0.50 -41.11 -10.00
CA ARG A 105 -0.43 -42.16 -10.39
C ARG A 105 0.44 -43.35 -10.75
N LYS A 106 0.40 -44.40 -9.94
CA LYS A 106 0.91 -45.69 -10.37
C LYS A 106 -0.18 -46.25 -11.25
N ASP A 107 0.09 -46.29 -12.55
CA ASP A 107 -0.67 -47.11 -13.48
C ASP A 107 -0.27 -48.56 -13.20
N ASP A 108 -0.84 -49.15 -12.16
CA ASP A 108 -0.72 -50.58 -11.90
C ASP A 108 -1.93 -51.27 -12.58
N LEU A 109 -1.68 -51.74 -13.79
CA LEU A 109 -2.44 -52.81 -14.44
C LEU A 109 -2.24 -54.10 -13.64
N ASP A 110 -3.24 -54.54 -12.87
CA ASP A 110 -3.72 -55.94 -12.83
C ASP A 110 -4.97 -56.06 -11.93
N GLY A 111 -6.02 -56.70 -12.44
CA GLY A 111 -7.17 -57.15 -11.62
C GLY A 111 -6.85 -58.49 -10.92
N PRO A 112 -7.80 -59.20 -10.27
CA PRO A 112 -9.25 -59.00 -10.31
C PRO A 112 -9.98 -59.03 -8.94
N GLY A 113 -11.19 -58.45 -8.92
CA GLY A 113 -12.32 -58.97 -8.13
C GLY A 113 -12.52 -58.39 -6.72
N GLY A 114 -13.67 -57.75 -6.50
CA GLY A 114 -14.16 -57.50 -5.13
C GLY A 114 -15.20 -56.39 -5.00
N SER A 115 -16.44 -56.69 -5.38
CA SER A 115 -17.70 -56.07 -4.91
C SER A 115 -17.84 -54.53 -4.91
N SER A 116 -18.51 -54.05 -5.96
CA SER A 116 -19.26 -52.79 -5.98
C SER A 116 -20.35 -52.79 -4.92
N LEU A 117 -20.35 -51.78 -4.03
CA LEU A 117 -21.53 -51.28 -3.33
C LEU A 117 -21.29 -49.79 -3.01
N ARG A 118 -21.85 -48.92 -3.85
CA ARG A 118 -22.06 -47.50 -3.52
C ARG A 118 -23.32 -47.37 -2.67
N PRO A 119 -23.32 -46.58 -1.59
CA PRO A 119 -24.56 -45.98 -1.09
C PRO A 119 -24.75 -44.58 -1.65
N LEU A 120 -26.00 -44.36 -2.02
CA LEU A 120 -26.63 -43.19 -2.60
C LEU A 120 -26.50 -41.93 -1.73
N ILE A 121 -26.42 -40.78 -2.40
CA ILE A 121 -26.72 -39.47 -1.84
C ILE A 121 -28.24 -39.42 -1.61
N ALA A 122 -28.67 -38.90 -0.46
CA ALA A 122 -30.05 -38.48 -0.21
C ALA A 122 -30.07 -36.95 -0.12
N ASP A 123 -31.15 -36.36 -0.66
CA ASP A 123 -31.44 -34.95 -0.94
C ASP A 123 -31.02 -33.90 0.11
#